data_AF-A0A941TMI6-F1
#
_entry.id   AF-A0A941TMI6-F1
#
_cell.length_a   1.000
_cell.length_b   1.000
_cell.length_c   1.000
_cell.angle_alpha   90.00
_cell.angle_beta   90.00
_cell.angle_gamma   90.00
#
_symmetry.space_group_name_H-M   'P 1'
#
loop_
_entity.id
_entity.type
_entity.pdbx_description
1 polymer ?
#
loop_
_entity_poly.entity_id
_entity_poly.type
_entity_poly.pdbx_seq_one_letter_code
_entity_poly.pdbx_strand_id
1 'polypeptide(L)' 'EGDRLEIGNERGRTIVHARPRAGQQPGVVVVEGIWPNGDFESRIGINALTSADPGWPNGGAVFHDTAVWIRKPS' A
#
# COMPACT_ATOMS: atom_id res chain seq x y z
N GLU A 1 15.45 8.40 -1.39
CA GLU A 1 14.52 8.37 -2.53
C GLU A 1 14.91 7.18 -3.38
N GLY A 2 13.94 6.42 -3.86
CA GLY A 2 14.17 5.13 -4.53
C GLY A 2 14.43 3.97 -3.57
N ASP A 3 14.45 4.19 -2.25
CA ASP A 3 14.70 3.13 -1.27
C ASP A 3 13.67 2.01 -1.43
N ARG A 4 14.17 0.78 -1.63
CA ARG A 4 13.34 -0.43 -1.72
C ARG A 4 12.82 -0.79 -0.34
N LEU A 5 11.50 -0.74 -0.18
CA LEU A 5 10.80 -0.97 1.09
C LEU A 5 9.77 -2.08 0.93
N GLU A 6 9.55 -2.83 2.01
CA GLU A 6 8.41 -3.74 2.11
C GLU A 6 7.28 -3.02 2.86
N ILE A 7 6.11 -3.03 2.25
CA ILE A 7 4.86 -2.53 2.82
C ILE A 7 3.90 -3.70 3.00
N GLY A 8 3.20 -3.77 4.13
CA GLY A 8 2.26 -4.86 4.35
C GLY A 8 1.37 -4.70 5.56
N ASN A 9 0.49 -5.68 5.75
CA ASN A 9 -0.37 -5.87 6.91
C ASN A 9 -0.69 -7.36 7.06
N GLU A 10 -1.75 -7.71 7.79
CA GLU A 10 -2.18 -9.10 7.99
C GLU A 10 -2.69 -9.80 6.71
N ARG A 11 -3.11 -9.05 5.68
CA ARG A 11 -3.66 -9.58 4.43
C ARG A 11 -2.58 -9.92 3.41
N GLY A 12 -1.45 -9.21 3.45
CA GLY A 12 -0.38 -9.42 2.51
C GLY A 12 0.75 -8.42 2.64
N ARG A 13 1.68 -8.48 1.68
CA ARG A 13 2.81 -7.57 1.58
C ARG A 13 3.28 -7.45 0.13
N THR A 14 3.89 -6.33 -0.20
CA THR A 14 4.52 -6.08 -1.50
C THR A 14 5.74 -5.17 -1.35
N ILE A 15 6.46 -4.96 -2.44
CA ILE A 15 7.64 -4.09 -2.50
C ILE A 15 7.24 -2.77 -3.17
N VAL A 16 7.67 -1.66 -2.57
CA VAL A 16 7.52 -0.30 -3.09
C VAL A 16 8.84 0.45 -3.02
N HIS A 17 8.95 1.54 -3.78
CA HIS A 17 10.12 2.42 -3.77
C HIS A 17 9.74 3.77 -3.15
N ALA A 18 10.52 4.21 -2.16
CA ALA A 18 10.21 5.42 -1.40
C ALA A 18 10.43 6.69 -2.23
N ARG A 19 9.42 7.57 -2.27
CA ARG A 19 9.54 8.92 -2.85
C ARG A 19 9.22 9.97 -1.79
N PRO A 20 10.23 10.61 -1.17
CA PRO A 20 10.00 11.71 -0.24
C PRO A 20 9.28 12.86 -0.94
N ARG A 21 8.29 13.46 -0.27
CA ARG A 21 7.52 14.58 -0.79
C ARG A 21 7.38 15.66 0.28
N ALA A 22 7.67 16.90 -0.08
CA ALA A 22 7.39 18.04 0.80
C ALA A 22 5.87 18.12 1.08
N GLY A 23 5.52 18.31 2.36
CA GLY A 23 4.12 18.38 2.81
C GLY A 23 3.41 17.04 2.95
N GLN A 24 4.10 15.90 2.82
CA GLN A 24 3.49 14.59 3.14
C GLN A 24 3.13 14.51 4.62
N GLN A 25 1.92 14.03 4.93
CA GLN A 25 1.45 13.90 6.31
C GLN A 25 2.24 12.82 7.07
N PRO A 26 2.81 13.12 8.26
CA PRO A 26 3.46 12.12 9.10
C PRO A 26 2.52 10.96 9.43
N GLY A 27 3.02 9.73 9.32
CA GLY A 27 2.24 8.51 9.57
C GLY A 27 1.32 8.07 8.43
N VAL A 28 1.26 8.82 7.32
CA VAL A 28 0.45 8.48 6.14
C VAL A 28 1.34 8.22 4.94
N VAL A 29 1.10 7.11 4.27
CA VAL A 29 1.80 6.71 3.05
C VAL A 29 0.83 6.75 1.89
N VAL A 30 1.31 7.20 0.73
CA VAL A 30 0.56 7.21 -0.52
C VAL A 30 1.27 6.30 -1.51
N VAL A 31 0.55 5.32 -2.04
CA VAL A 31 0.97 4.54 -3.21
C VAL A 31 0.08 5.01 -4.35
N GLU A 32 0.64 5.80 -5.27
CA GLU A 32 -0.12 6.41 -6.36
C GLU A 32 -0.55 5.36 -7.39
N GLY A 33 -1.87 5.22 -7.59
CA GLY A 33 -2.46 4.38 -8.63
C GLY A 33 -2.68 2.91 -8.25
N ILE A 34 -3.50 2.23 -9.05
CA ILE A 34 -3.72 0.77 -8.99
C ILE A 34 -3.04 0.16 -10.20
N TRP A 35 -1.75 -0.11 -10.07
CA TRP A 35 -0.96 -0.69 -11.15
C TRP A 35 -1.25 -2.19 -11.33
N PRO A 36 -1.11 -2.72 -12.55
CA PRO A 36 -1.10 -4.16 -12.78
C PRO A 36 -0.13 -4.88 -11.85
N ASN A 37 -0.49 -6.09 -11.40
CA ASN A 37 0.36 -6.94 -10.55
C ASN A 37 1.80 -7.07 -11.07
N GLY A 38 1.97 -7.07 -12.39
CA GLY A 38 3.27 -7.26 -13.02
C GLY A 38 4.26 -6.12 -12.82
N ASP A 39 3.78 -4.94 -12.43
CA ASP A 39 4.61 -3.75 -12.19
C ASP A 39 5.20 -3.74 -10.78
N PHE A 40 4.74 -4.64 -9.91
CA PHE A 40 5.32 -4.87 -8.60
C PHE A 40 6.35 -5.99 -8.67
N GLU A 41 7.50 -5.80 -8.01
CA GLU A 41 8.57 -6.82 -7.95
C GLU A 41 8.07 -8.15 -7.37
N SER A 42 7.15 -8.07 -6.41
CA SER A 42 6.50 -9.23 -5.78
C SER A 42 5.48 -9.95 -6.68
N ARG A 43 5.13 -9.35 -7.84
CA ARG A 43 4.02 -9.76 -8.71
C ARG A 43 2.63 -9.70 -8.04
N ILE A 44 2.51 -8.95 -6.94
CA ILE A 44 1.28 -8.73 -6.18
C ILE A 44 1.09 -7.22 -5.97
N GLY A 45 -0.05 -6.70 -6.46
CA GLY A 45 -0.38 -5.28 -6.37
C GLY A 45 -0.79 -4.80 -4.99
N ILE A 46 -0.82 -3.47 -4.82
CA ILE A 46 -1.08 -2.83 -3.53
C ILE A 46 -2.48 -3.17 -2.96
N ASN A 47 -3.46 -3.47 -3.81
CA ASN A 47 -4.79 -3.88 -3.38
C ASN A 47 -4.82 -5.19 -2.57
N ALA A 48 -3.72 -5.96 -2.55
CA ALA A 48 -3.60 -7.08 -1.62
C ALA A 48 -3.65 -6.67 -0.13
N LEU A 49 -3.43 -5.38 0.16
CA LEU A 49 -3.50 -4.83 1.51
C LEU A 49 -4.90 -4.33 1.89
N THR A 50 -5.77 -4.08 0.91
CA THR A 50 -7.12 -3.53 1.10
C THR A 50 -8.09 -4.63 1.51
N SER A 51 -8.98 -4.36 2.47
CA SER A 51 -10.02 -5.35 2.82
C SER A 51 -10.99 -5.56 1.66
N ALA A 52 -11.46 -6.80 1.51
CA ALA A 52 -12.57 -7.15 0.62
C ALA A 52 -13.94 -6.90 1.28
N ASP A 53 -13.95 -6.60 2.58
CA ASP A 53 -15.17 -6.28 3.30
C ASP A 53 -15.78 -4.97 2.78
N PRO A 54 -17.12 -4.91 2.62
CA PRO A 54 -17.78 -3.69 2.19
C PRO A 54 -17.61 -2.58 3.23
N GLY A 55 -17.26 -1.38 2.77
CA GLY A 55 -17.26 -0.19 3.61
C GLY A 55 -18.66 0.11 4.16
N TRP A 56 -18.76 0.50 5.42
CA TRP A 56 -20.01 1.01 5.99
C TRP A 56 -20.35 2.41 5.43
N PRO A 57 -21.65 2.78 5.35
CA PRO A 57 -22.85 1.98 5.56
C PRO A 57 -23.43 1.32 4.30
N ASN A 58 -23.00 1.78 3.11
CA ASN A 58 -23.66 1.46 1.84
C ASN A 58 -22.79 0.58 0.91
N GLY A 59 -21.70 0.01 1.42
CA GLY A 59 -20.73 -0.75 0.64
C GLY A 59 -19.65 0.10 -0.02
N GLY A 60 -18.92 -0.50 -0.97
CA GLY A 60 -17.78 0.10 -1.66
C GLY A 60 -16.43 -0.36 -1.10
N ALA A 61 -15.35 0.02 -1.79
CA ALA A 61 -13.99 -0.36 -1.44
C ALA A 61 -13.37 0.59 -0.40
N VAL A 62 -12.57 0.03 0.50
CA VAL A 62 -11.99 0.73 1.67
C VAL A 62 -10.54 1.18 1.44
N PHE A 63 -10.27 1.79 0.28
CA PHE A 63 -8.89 2.16 -0.11
C PHE A 63 -8.18 3.13 0.84
N HIS A 64 -8.93 4.00 1.52
CA HIS A 64 -8.37 5.00 2.45
C HIS A 64 -8.41 4.54 3.92
N ASP A 65 -8.99 3.38 4.19
CA ASP A 65 -9.06 2.77 5.52
C ASP A 65 -8.24 1.47 5.54
N THR A 66 -6.94 1.62 5.29
CA THR A 66 -6.00 0.51 5.24
C THR A 66 -4.78 0.84 6.08
N ALA A 67 -4.67 0.20 7.23
CA ALA A 67 -3.48 0.28 8.07
C ALA A 67 -2.37 -0.64 7.53
N VAL A 68 -1.15 -0.12 7.52
CA VAL A 68 0.05 -0.83 7.04
C VAL A 68 1.22 -0.60 7.98
N TRP A 69 2.15 -1.54 7.98
CA TRP A 69 3.52 -1.33 8.45
C TRP A 69 4.45 -1.09 7.25
N ILE A 70 5.61 -0.49 7.52
CA ILE A 70 6.71 -0.33 6.55
C ILE A 70 8.01 -0.77 7.21
N ARG A 71 8.84 -1.52 6.47
CA ARG A 71 10.15 -1.96 6.94
C ARG A 71 11.14 -2.11 5.79
N LYS A 72 12.43 -2.20 6.14
CA LYS A 72 13.45 -2.64 5.18
C LYS A 72 13.22 -4.12 4.84
N PRO A 73 13.28 -4.50 3.56
CA PRO A 73 13.23 -5.91 3.16
C PRO A 73 14.39 -6.66 3.81
N SER A 74 14.12 -7.87 4.30
CA SER A 74 15.13 -8.83 4.76
C SER A 74 15.95 -9.38 3.60
#